data_AF-A0ABD1WIP2-F1
#
_entry.id   AF-A0ABD1WIP2-F1
#
_cell.length_a   1.000
_cell.length_b   1.000
_cell.length_c   1.000
_cell.angle_alpha   90.00
_cell.angle_beta   90.00
_cell.angle_gamma   90.00
#
_symmetry.space_group_name_H-M   'P 1'
#
loop_
_entity.id
_entity.type
_entity.pdbx_description
1 polymer ?
#
loop_
_entity_poly.entity_id
_entity_poly.type
_entity_poly.pdbx_seq_one_letter_code
_entity_poly.pdbx_strand_id
1 'polypeptide(L)'
;MDIQPIPFNFITFLLFISFISLLAKGWRRPKHQRLPPSPWKLPLIEHLHHLVGALPHHTLRNLAKKYGPIMHLKLGEVSTIVIPSRQIAKSVLTTHDLACADRTESIGMKTLWYDYTDILLVHILTTGGKCAK
;
A
#
# COMPACT_ATOMS: atom_id res chain seq x y z
N MET A 1 8.12 -48.71 -34.36
CA MET A 1 7.23 -47.54 -34.19
C MET A 1 7.68 -46.84 -32.93
N ASP A 2 8.62 -45.93 -33.13
CA ASP A 2 9.43 -45.32 -32.08
C ASP A 2 8.57 -44.50 -31.11
N ILE A 3 8.67 -44.87 -29.84
CA ILE A 3 8.11 -44.17 -28.69
C ILE A 3 8.90 -42.88 -28.51
N GLN A 4 8.29 -41.68 -28.57
CA GLN A 4 8.78 -40.49 -27.85
C GLN A 4 7.66 -39.43 -27.61
N PRO A 5 6.81 -39.56 -26.56
CA PRO A 5 5.96 -38.47 -26.08
C PRO A 5 6.38 -37.96 -24.69
N ILE A 6 7.69 -37.73 -24.46
CA ILE A 6 8.24 -37.47 -23.11
C ILE A 6 8.84 -36.05 -22.89
N PRO A 7 9.37 -35.31 -23.89
CA PRO A 7 10.06 -34.05 -23.58
C PRO A 7 9.13 -32.88 -23.22
N PHE A 8 7.87 -32.90 -23.69
CA PHE A 8 6.91 -31.81 -23.43
C PHE A 8 6.51 -31.70 -21.95
N ASN A 9 6.37 -32.85 -21.27
CA ASN A 9 6.05 -32.89 -19.84
C ASN A 9 7.23 -32.41 -18.97
N PHE A 10 8.47 -32.73 -19.36
CA PHE A 10 9.65 -32.32 -18.62
C PHE A 10 9.87 -30.80 -18.67
N ILE A 11 9.70 -30.19 -19.85
CA ILE A 11 9.83 -28.73 -20.01
C ILE A 11 8.77 -28.01 -19.17
N THR A 12 7.51 -28.48 -19.24
CA THR A 12 6.40 -27.89 -18.47
C THR A 12 6.64 -28.02 -16.96
N PHE A 13 7.16 -29.16 -16.51
CA PHE A 13 7.50 -29.42 -15.11
C PHE A 13 8.66 -28.54 -14.63
N LEU A 14 9.70 -28.35 -15.45
CA LEU A 14 10.82 -27.45 -15.15
C LEU A 14 10.37 -25.98 -15.06
N LEU A 15 9.50 -25.53 -15.97
CA LEU A 15 8.91 -24.18 -15.91
C LEU A 15 8.05 -24.00 -14.65
N PHE A 16 7.26 -25.01 -14.29
CA PHE A 16 6.45 -24.99 -13.06
C PHE A 16 7.32 -24.91 -11.81
N ILE A 17 8.38 -25.73 -11.71
CA ILE A 17 9.33 -25.66 -10.58
C ILE A 17 10.04 -24.32 -10.53
N SER A 18 10.47 -23.77 -11.68
CA SER A 18 11.09 -22.45 -11.75
C SER A 18 10.17 -21.35 -11.22
N PHE A 19 8.89 -21.37 -11.64
CA PHE A 19 7.86 -20.44 -11.19
C PHE A 19 7.62 -20.54 -9.67
N ILE A 20 7.48 -21.76 -9.14
CA ILE A 20 7.34 -22.00 -7.70
C ILE A 20 8.60 -21.55 -6.94
N SER A 21 9.80 -21.76 -7.49
CA SER A 21 11.05 -21.31 -6.89
C SER A 21 11.17 -19.78 -6.83
N LEU A 22 10.70 -19.08 -7.87
CA LEU A 22 10.59 -17.61 -7.90
C LEU A 22 9.63 -17.11 -6.81
N LEU A 23 8.47 -17.76 -6.67
CA LEU A 23 7.51 -17.45 -5.60
C LEU A 23 8.10 -17.73 -4.21
N ALA A 24 8.79 -18.87 -4.04
CA ALA A 24 9.44 -19.24 -2.78
C ALA A 24 10.59 -18.29 -2.41
N LYS A 25 11.33 -17.77 -3.39
CA LYS A 25 12.35 -16.72 -3.18
C LYS A 25 11.69 -15.41 -2.74
N GLY A 26 10.54 -15.05 -3.29
CA GLY A 26 9.74 -13.90 -2.83
C GLY A 26 9.19 -14.05 -1.41
N TRP A 27 9.05 -15.29 -0.93
CA TRP A 27 8.63 -15.62 0.44
C TRP A 27 9.75 -15.59 1.48
N ARG A 28 11.00 -15.29 1.09
CA ARG A 28 12.07 -15.09 2.06
C ARG A 28 11.71 -13.92 2.95
N ARG A 29 11.50 -14.21 4.24
CA ARG A 29 11.19 -13.19 5.25
C ARG A 29 12.27 -12.11 5.18
N PRO A 30 11.90 -10.82 5.07
CA PRO A 30 12.88 -9.76 5.15
C PRO A 30 13.61 -9.88 6.49
N LYS A 31 14.95 -9.92 6.44
CA LYS A 31 15.80 -9.89 7.64
C LYS A 31 15.32 -8.74 8.53
N HIS A 32 15.22 -8.99 9.83
CA HIS A 32 14.93 -8.01 10.88
C HIS A 32 15.89 -6.80 10.78
N GLN A 33 15.54 -5.84 9.94
CA GLN A 33 15.94 -4.45 10.10
C GLN A 33 14.82 -3.78 10.89
N ARG A 34 15.15 -2.76 11.68
CA ARG A 34 14.39 -2.08 12.76
C ARG A 34 13.04 -1.47 12.35
N LEU A 35 12.26 -2.17 11.56
CA LEU A 35 10.97 -1.80 11.02
C LEU A 35 9.89 -2.19 12.05
N PRO A 36 8.82 -1.39 12.16
CA PRO A 36 7.71 -1.73 13.03
C PRO A 36 7.11 -3.07 12.61
N PRO A 37 6.45 -3.79 13.53
CA PRO A 37 5.92 -5.12 13.28
C PRO A 37 5.07 -5.13 12.01
N SER A 38 5.46 -5.97 11.05
CA SER A 38 4.77 -6.12 9.78
C SER A 38 3.89 -7.38 9.83
N PRO A 39 2.61 -7.29 9.43
CA PRO A 39 1.78 -8.46 9.16
C PRO A 39 2.39 -9.35 8.07
N TRP A 40 1.86 -10.56 7.92
CA TRP A 40 2.33 -11.51 6.91
C TRP A 40 2.03 -10.98 5.51
N LYS A 41 3.05 -10.97 4.64
CA LYS A 41 3.00 -10.54 3.24
C LYS A 41 2.73 -11.71 2.29
N LEU A 42 1.81 -11.53 1.34
CA LEU A 42 1.64 -12.40 0.18
C LEU A 42 2.44 -11.84 -1.02
N PRO A 43 3.05 -12.70 -1.86
CA PRO A 43 3.97 -12.28 -2.93
C PRO A 43 3.35 -11.48 -4.09
N LEU A 44 2.02 -11.34 -4.16
CA LEU A 44 1.31 -10.63 -5.23
C LEU A 44 0.29 -9.60 -4.74
N ILE A 45 -0.48 -9.94 -3.70
CA ILE A 45 -1.54 -9.09 -3.13
C ILE A 45 -1.06 -8.42 -1.82
N GLU A 46 0.18 -8.69 -1.39
CA GLU A 46 0.80 -8.14 -0.17
C GLU A 46 -0.17 -8.21 1.02
N HIS A 47 -0.49 -7.08 1.67
CA HIS A 47 -1.51 -7.02 2.72
C HIS A 47 -2.88 -6.59 2.22
N LEU A 48 -3.02 -6.24 0.94
CA LEU A 48 -4.27 -5.75 0.36
C LEU A 48 -5.38 -6.80 0.50
N HIS A 49 -5.03 -8.09 0.51
CA HIS A 49 -6.00 -9.18 0.66
C HIS A 49 -6.80 -9.07 1.96
N HIS A 50 -6.21 -8.54 3.05
CA HIS A 50 -6.92 -8.32 4.31
C HIS A 50 -7.93 -7.17 4.25
N LEU A 51 -7.84 -6.27 3.26
CA LEU A 51 -8.77 -5.14 3.08
C LEU A 51 -9.83 -5.41 2.02
N VAL A 52 -9.65 -6.44 1.18
CA VAL A 52 -10.64 -6.85 0.18
C VAL A 52 -11.73 -7.68 0.89
N GLY A 53 -12.87 -7.04 1.18
CA GLY A 53 -14.10 -7.72 1.64
C GLY A 53 -14.75 -7.13 2.89
N ALA A 54 -14.00 -6.40 3.72
CA ALA A 54 -14.52 -5.71 4.91
C ALA A 54 -14.11 -4.23 4.88
N LEU A 55 -14.80 -3.38 5.66
CA LEU A 55 -14.46 -1.97 5.70
C LEU A 55 -12.99 -1.79 6.15
N PRO A 56 -12.19 -1.00 5.42
CA PRO A 56 -10.75 -0.91 5.63
C PRO A 56 -10.39 -0.44 7.05
N HIS A 57 -11.23 0.40 7.65
CA HIS A 57 -11.01 0.87 9.03
C HIS A 57 -11.23 -0.24 10.09
N HIS A 58 -12.13 -1.19 9.87
CA HIS A 58 -12.32 -2.33 10.77
C HIS A 58 -11.14 -3.31 10.70
N THR A 59 -10.66 -3.60 9.49
CA THR A 59 -9.52 -4.50 9.28
C THR A 59 -8.24 -3.90 9.87
N LEU A 60 -8.00 -2.61 9.65
CA LEU A 60 -6.89 -1.88 10.28
C LEU A 60 -6.99 -1.86 11.81
N ARG A 61 -8.20 -1.73 12.39
CA ARG A 61 -8.41 -1.80 13.84
C ARG A 61 -8.11 -3.21 14.39
N ASN A 62 -8.49 -4.25 13.68
CA ASN A 62 -8.19 -5.62 14.07
C ASN A 62 -6.69 -5.93 13.97
N LEU A 63 -6.02 -5.41 12.93
CA LEU A 63 -4.57 -5.49 12.80
C LEU A 63 -3.86 -4.72 13.92
N ALA A 64 -4.33 -3.53 14.29
CA ALA A 64 -3.81 -2.75 15.41
C ALA A 64 -3.84 -3.52 16.73
N LYS A 65 -4.94 -4.24 16.99
CA LYS A 65 -5.05 -5.09 18.19
C LYS A 65 -4.03 -6.22 18.21
N LYS A 66 -3.64 -6.74 17.04
CA LYS A 66 -2.76 -7.91 16.91
C LYS A 66 -1.27 -7.53 16.85
N TYR A 67 -0.93 -6.45 16.15
CA TYR A 67 0.46 -6.05 15.87
C TYR A 67 0.93 -4.85 16.71
N GLY A 68 0.01 -4.15 17.37
CA GLY A 68 0.31 -3.04 18.26
C GLY A 68 0.08 -1.65 17.63
N PRO A 69 0.53 -0.60 18.33
CA PRO A 69 0.13 0.77 18.05
C PRO A 69 0.86 1.43 16.86
N ILE A 70 1.90 0.79 16.32
CA ILE A 70 2.64 1.23 15.12
C ILE A 70 2.91 -0.02 14.29
N MET A 71 2.42 -0.05 13.05
CA MET A 71 2.61 -1.18 12.14
C MET A 71 2.92 -0.73 10.72
N HIS A 72 3.66 -1.56 9.99
CA HIS A 72 3.99 -1.34 8.59
C HIS A 72 3.07 -2.16 7.68
N LEU A 73 2.49 -1.51 6.67
CA LEU A 73 1.57 -2.12 5.72
C LEU A 73 1.95 -1.75 4.29
N LYS A 74 2.35 -2.73 3.47
CA LYS A 74 2.38 -2.59 2.01
C LYS A 74 1.00 -2.83 1.38
N LEU A 75 0.53 -1.84 0.63
CA LEU A 75 -0.70 -1.87 -0.17
C LEU A 75 -0.29 -1.85 -1.65
N GLY A 76 -0.12 -3.03 -2.23
CA GLY A 76 0.48 -3.16 -3.57
C GLY A 76 1.91 -2.61 -3.56
N GLU A 77 2.17 -1.62 -4.42
CA GLU A 77 3.47 -0.94 -4.52
C GLU A 77 3.70 0.09 -3.40
N VAL A 78 2.63 0.57 -2.75
CA VAL A 78 2.72 1.65 -1.76
C VAL A 78 3.03 1.11 -0.37
N SER A 79 4.15 1.54 0.19
CA SER A 79 4.56 1.26 1.58
C SER A 79 3.95 2.27 2.54
N THR A 80 3.04 1.85 3.41
CA THR A 80 2.30 2.72 4.34
C THR A 80 2.64 2.38 5.80
N ILE A 81 2.82 3.40 6.63
CA ILE A 81 2.91 3.24 8.10
C ILE A 81 1.55 3.58 8.68
N VAL A 82 0.94 2.65 9.41
CA VAL A 82 -0.37 2.86 10.03
C VAL A 82 -0.19 3.07 11.53
N ILE A 83 -0.72 4.18 12.02
CA ILE A 83 -0.70 4.57 13.43
C ILE A 83 -2.14 4.57 13.96
N PRO A 84 -2.64 3.42 14.44
CA PRO A 84 -3.99 3.29 14.99
C PRO A 84 -4.19 4.00 16.34
N SER A 85 -3.12 4.32 17.07
CA SER A 85 -3.21 4.97 18.39
C SER A 85 -3.28 6.49 18.28
N ARG A 86 -4.32 7.10 18.88
CA ARG A 86 -4.51 8.56 18.89
C ARG A 86 -3.35 9.33 19.52
N GLN A 87 -2.79 8.82 20.62
CA GLN A 87 -1.73 9.51 21.35
C GLN A 87 -0.44 9.59 20.52
N ILE A 88 -0.09 8.49 19.85
CA ILE A 88 1.09 8.42 18.99
C ILE A 88 0.85 9.20 17.69
N ALA A 89 -0.35 9.10 17.11
CA ALA A 89 -0.70 9.88 15.92
C ALA A 89 -0.60 11.38 16.19
N LYS A 90 -1.05 11.86 17.37
CA LYS A 90 -0.89 13.27 17.76
C LYS A 90 0.58 13.68 17.80
N SER A 91 1.43 12.91 18.48
CA SER A 91 2.86 13.22 18.53
C SER A 91 3.51 13.22 17.15
N VAL A 92 3.21 12.25 16.29
CA VAL A 92 3.77 12.20 14.94
C VAL A 92 3.30 13.36 14.07
N LEU A 93 2.00 13.67 14.10
CA LEU A 93 1.42 14.80 13.35
C LEU A 93 1.93 16.16 13.85
N THR A 94 2.28 16.29 15.14
CA THR A 94 2.86 17.53 15.67
C THR A 94 4.36 17.64 15.39
N THR A 95 5.11 16.53 15.41
CA THR A 95 6.56 16.54 15.18
C THR A 95 6.94 16.55 13.69
N HIS A 96 6.12 15.94 12.84
CA HIS A 96 6.36 15.77 11.41
C HIS A 96 5.18 16.31 10.59
N ASP A 97 4.65 17.47 10.99
CA ASP A 97 3.51 18.11 10.34
C ASP A 97 3.73 18.34 8.85
N LEU A 98 4.90 18.84 8.45
CA LEU A 98 5.28 19.08 7.06
C LEU A 98 5.32 17.79 6.23
N ALA A 99 5.93 16.73 6.77
CA ALA A 99 6.01 15.44 6.08
C ALA A 99 4.67 14.70 6.02
N CYS A 100 3.77 14.95 6.98
CA CYS A 100 2.40 14.43 6.95
C CYS A 100 1.43 15.30 6.12
N ALA A 101 1.76 16.57 5.91
CA ALA A 101 1.02 17.48 5.04
C ALA A 101 1.29 17.20 3.56
N ASP A 102 2.48 16.68 3.24
CA ASP A 102 2.85 16.24 1.90
C ASP A 102 2.03 15.01 1.49
N ARG A 103 1.06 15.19 0.59
CA ARG A 103 0.21 14.10 0.09
C ARG A 103 0.90 13.46 -1.10
N THR A 104 1.32 12.21 -0.94
CA THR A 104 1.95 11.46 -2.03
C THR A 104 1.09 11.48 -3.29
N GLU A 105 1.68 11.97 -4.38
CA GLU A 105 1.07 12.02 -5.70
C GLU A 105 0.62 10.62 -6.13
N SER A 106 -0.69 10.43 -6.27
CA SER A 106 -1.25 9.22 -6.86
C SER A 106 -1.95 9.58 -8.16
N ILE A 107 -1.87 8.69 -9.15
CA ILE A 107 -2.49 8.90 -10.47
C ILE A 107 -3.99 9.19 -10.33
N GLY A 108 -4.66 8.52 -9.38
CA GLY A 108 -6.07 8.79 -9.07
C GLY A 108 -6.30 10.20 -8.54
N MET A 109 -5.41 10.71 -7.69
CA MET A 109 -5.49 12.08 -7.18
C MET A 109 -5.27 13.09 -8.32
N LYS A 110 -4.26 12.88 -9.17
CA LYS A 110 -4.03 13.73 -10.35
C LYS A 110 -5.28 13.83 -11.25
N THR A 111 -5.94 12.70 -11.51
CA THR A 111 -7.16 12.66 -12.33
C THR A 111 -8.37 13.27 -11.62
N LEU A 112 -8.57 12.99 -10.33
CA LEU A 112 -9.70 13.52 -9.55
C LEU A 112 -9.60 15.02 -9.31
N TRP A 113 -8.38 15.54 -9.16
CA TRP A 113 -8.12 16.96 -8.89
C TRP A 113 -7.77 17.75 -10.14
N TYR A 114 -8.13 17.25 -11.34
CA TYR A 114 -7.87 17.89 -12.64
C TYR A 114 -6.47 18.48 -12.74
N ASP A 115 -5.44 17.66 -12.52
CA ASP A 115 -4.03 18.07 -12.54
C ASP A 115 -3.69 19.25 -11.61
N TYR A 116 -4.35 19.29 -10.44
CA TYR A 116 -4.26 20.38 -9.45
C TYR A 116 -4.72 21.76 -9.93
N THR A 117 -5.31 21.84 -11.12
CA THR A 117 -5.74 23.09 -11.75
C THR A 117 -6.94 23.72 -11.03
N ASP A 118 -7.77 22.91 -10.36
CA ASP A 118 -8.97 23.39 -9.63
C ASP A 118 -8.66 24.20 -8.36
N ILE A 119 -7.43 24.13 -7.84
CA ILE A 119 -7.02 24.95 -6.68
C ILE A 119 -7.01 26.45 -7.07
N LEU A 120 -6.78 26.77 -8.35
CA LEU A 120 -6.93 28.13 -8.88
C LEU A 120 -8.39 28.58 -8.95
N LEU A 121 -9.34 27.65 -9.12
CA LEU A 121 -10.76 27.98 -9.26
C LEU A 121 -11.36 28.43 -7.91
N VAL A 122 -10.93 27.83 -6.80
CA VAL A 122 -11.29 28.30 -5.44
C VAL A 122 -10.65 29.66 -5.14
N HIS A 123 -9.42 29.92 -5.58
CA HIS A 123 -8.78 31.22 -5.40
C HIS A 123 -9.48 32.32 -6.21
N ILE A 124 -9.92 32.03 -7.44
CA ILE A 124 -10.65 32.98 -8.30
C ILE A 124 -12.10 33.21 -7.80
N LEU A 125 -12.79 32.18 -7.31
CA LEU A 125 -14.15 32.35 -6.77
C LEU A 125 -14.18 33.00 -5.38
N THR A 126 -13.11 32.88 -4.58
CA THR A 126 -13.01 33.57 -3.27
C THR A 126 -12.51 35.01 -3.38
N THR A 127 -11.82 35.37 -4.47
CA THR A 127 -11.39 36.74 -4.75
C THR A 127 -12.41 37.55 -5.56
N GLY A 128 -13.37 36.91 -6.23
CA GLY A 128 -14.45 37.58 -6.99
C GLY A 128 -15.66 38.08 -6.18
N GLY A 129 -15.68 37.87 -4.86
CA GLY A 129 -16.87 38.11 -4.00
C GLY A 129 -16.81 39.31 -3.06
N LYS A 130 -15.87 40.24 -3.20
CA LYS A 130 -15.80 41.45 -2.34
C LYS A 130 -15.53 42.73 -3.12
N CYS A 131 -16.60 43.43 -3.49
CA CYS A 131 -16.81 44.87 -3.31
C CYS A 131 -17.93 45.36 -4.25
N ALA A 132 -19.16 45.39 -3.75
CA ALA A 132 -20.13 46.41 -4.15
C ALA A 132 -20.54 47.11 -2.85
N LYS A 133 -19.94 48.28 -2.64
CA LYS A 133 -20.39 49.30 -1.70
C LYS A 133 -21.08 50.37 -2.53
#